data_AF-A0A8B7QPS5-F1
#
_entry.id   AF-A0A8B7QPS5-F1
#
_cell.length_a   1.000
_cell.length_b   1.000
_cell.length_c   1.000
_cell.angle_alpha   90.00
_cell.angle_beta   90.00
_cell.angle_gamma   90.00
#
_symmetry.space_group_name_H-M   'P 1'
#
loop_
_entity.id
_entity.type
_entity.pdbx_description
1 polymer ?
#
loop_
_entity_poly.entity_id
_entity_poly.type
_entity_poly.pdbx_seq_one_letter_code
_entity_poly.pdbx_strand_id
1 'polypeptide(L)'
;MLRLLLGVTVLLLLLCPQAVRSDCSLPPDVPNAQPDLEGRTSFPEGSTVTYKCNKDFVKVPGKIATITCIKDNEWSSIAEFCNRKFFLSFYKNYENGMCLFMRMECVLSNFTPLWSDV
;
A
#
# COMPACT_ATOMS: atom_id res chain seq x y z
N MET A 1 -32.39 12.51 46.81
CA MET A 1 -31.32 13.23 46.09
C MET A 1 -30.23 12.28 45.58
N LEU A 2 -29.47 11.59 46.44
CA LEU A 2 -28.35 10.73 46.01
C LEU A 2 -28.74 9.52 45.13
N ARG A 3 -29.90 8.90 45.38
CA ARG A 3 -30.43 7.80 44.55
C ARG A 3 -30.84 8.24 43.15
N LEU A 4 -31.33 9.48 42.99
CA LEU A 4 -31.66 10.05 41.69
C LEU A 4 -30.38 10.36 40.91
N LEU A 5 -29.35 10.89 41.58
CA LEU A 5 -28.05 11.16 40.96
C LEU A 5 -27.41 9.86 40.45
N LEU A 6 -27.40 8.79 41.25
CA LEU A 6 -26.91 7.47 40.84
C LEU A 6 -27.72 6.89 39.67
N GLY A 7 -29.04 7.05 39.68
CA GLY A 7 -29.91 6.61 38.59
C GLY A 7 -29.65 7.37 37.28
N VAL A 8 -29.47 8.69 37.36
CA VAL A 8 -29.16 9.55 36.20
C VAL A 8 -27.76 9.25 35.66
N THR A 9 -26.76 9.03 36.51
CA THR A 9 -25.42 8.67 36.04
C THR A 9 -25.40 7.31 35.36
N VAL A 10 -26.14 6.31 35.88
CA VAL A 10 -26.25 4.99 35.23
C VAL A 10 -26.98 5.10 33.90
N LEU A 11 -28.06 5.89 33.83
CA LEU A 11 -28.80 6.13 32.58
C LEU A 11 -27.94 6.83 31.52
N LEU A 12 -27.12 7.82 31.92
CA LEU A 12 -26.17 8.50 31.02
C LEU A 12 -25.06 7.56 30.52
N LEU A 13 -24.59 6.63 31.35
CA LEU A 13 -23.61 5.61 30.95
C LEU A 13 -24.20 4.57 29.98
N LEU A 14 -25.49 4.23 30.14
CA LEU A 14 -26.21 3.31 29.25
C LEU A 14 -26.57 3.95 27.90
N LEU A 15 -26.72 5.28 27.85
CA LEU A 15 -26.92 6.06 26.63
C LEU A 15 -25.62 6.35 25.87
N CYS A 16 -24.46 6.03 26.45
CA CYS A 16 -23.20 6.14 25.74
C CYS A 16 -23.18 5.09 24.63
N PRO A 17 -23.10 5.48 23.35
CA PRO A 17 -22.91 4.51 22.28
C PRO A 17 -21.63 3.76 22.65
N GLN A 18 -21.74 2.45 22.87
CA GLN A 18 -20.54 1.66 22.99
C GLN A 18 -19.77 1.92 21.71
N ALA A 19 -18.55 2.46 21.83
CA ALA A 19 -17.66 2.57 20.70
C ALA A 19 -17.37 1.13 20.27
N VAL A 20 -18.23 0.60 19.40
CA VAL A 20 -18.04 -0.68 18.75
C VAL A 20 -16.80 -0.45 17.92
N ARG A 21 -15.65 -0.88 18.44
CA ARG A 21 -14.39 -0.84 17.72
C ARG A 21 -14.50 -1.93 16.67
N SER A 22 -15.02 -1.52 15.53
CA SER A 22 -15.08 -2.35 14.34
C SER A 22 -13.66 -2.50 13.78
N ASP A 23 -13.42 -3.65 13.19
CA ASP A 23 -12.17 -3.97 12.53
C ASP A 23 -12.29 -3.65 11.04
N CYS A 24 -11.17 -3.32 10.40
CA CYS A 24 -11.11 -3.34 8.95
C CYS A 24 -11.43 -4.74 8.42
N SER A 25 -12.03 -4.77 7.24
CA SER A 25 -12.21 -6.01 6.47
C SER A 25 -10.87 -6.60 6.04
N LEU A 26 -10.89 -7.76 5.38
CA LEU A 26 -9.68 -8.32 4.77
C LEU A 26 -9.00 -7.27 3.87
N PRO A 27 -7.66 -7.18 3.89
CA PRO A 27 -6.92 -6.26 3.04
C PRO A 27 -7.34 -6.35 1.56
N PRO A 28 -7.46 -5.22 0.85
CA PRO A 28 -7.90 -5.20 -0.54
C PRO A 28 -6.90 -5.94 -1.46
N ASP A 29 -7.38 -6.46 -2.58
CA ASP A 29 -6.51 -7.04 -3.60
C ASP A 29 -5.67 -5.95 -4.29
N VAL A 30 -4.38 -6.21 -4.46
CA VAL A 30 -3.46 -5.31 -5.17
C VAL A 30 -2.83 -6.06 -6.36
N PRO A 31 -2.82 -5.50 -7.58
CA PRO A 31 -2.25 -6.15 -8.73
C PRO A 31 -0.81 -6.60 -8.50
N ASN A 32 -0.55 -7.88 -8.82
CA ASN A 32 0.76 -8.50 -8.73
C ASN A 32 1.35 -8.55 -7.31
N ALA A 33 0.52 -8.47 -6.28
CA ALA A 33 0.94 -8.57 -4.88
C ALA A 33 -0.04 -9.38 -4.04
N GLN A 34 0.45 -9.92 -2.93
CA GLN A 34 -0.35 -10.62 -1.93
C GLN A 34 -0.09 -10.00 -0.55
N PRO A 35 -1.13 -9.79 0.27
CA PRO A 35 -0.96 -9.31 1.64
C PRO A 35 -0.33 -10.41 2.50
N ASP A 36 0.65 -10.04 3.33
CA ASP A 36 1.14 -10.92 4.38
C ASP A 36 0.23 -10.78 5.61
N LEU A 37 -0.68 -11.74 5.77
CA LEU A 37 -1.67 -11.71 6.86
C LEU A 37 -1.15 -12.34 8.15
N GLU A 38 -0.06 -13.12 8.11
CA GLU A 38 0.49 -13.85 9.27
C GLU A 38 -0.58 -14.67 10.04
N GLY A 39 -1.60 -15.18 9.33
CA GLY A 39 -2.71 -15.92 9.93
C GLY A 39 -3.77 -15.07 10.64
N ARG A 40 -3.67 -13.74 10.56
CA ARG A 40 -4.64 -12.81 11.16
C ARG A 40 -5.93 -12.74 10.33
N THR A 41 -7.06 -12.69 11.03
CA THR A 41 -8.40 -12.51 10.45
C THR A 41 -9.11 -11.27 10.96
N SER A 42 -8.49 -10.51 11.88
CA SER A 42 -9.01 -9.31 12.52
C SER A 42 -7.97 -8.20 12.49
N PHE A 43 -8.43 -6.99 12.14
CA PHE A 43 -7.60 -5.82 11.87
C PHE A 43 -8.21 -4.59 12.54
N PRO A 44 -8.06 -4.42 13.87
CA PRO A 44 -8.51 -3.21 14.54
C PRO A 44 -7.77 -1.97 14.02
N GLU A 45 -8.38 -0.79 14.18
CA GLU A 45 -7.76 0.50 13.85
C GLU A 45 -6.33 0.59 14.40
N GLY A 46 -5.39 0.95 13.54
CA GLY A 46 -3.94 0.97 13.77
C GLY A 46 -3.21 -0.27 13.27
N SER A 47 -3.92 -1.34 12.89
CA SER A 47 -3.30 -2.52 12.29
C SER A 47 -2.61 -2.20 10.97
N THR A 48 -1.44 -2.78 10.74
CA THR A 48 -0.73 -2.68 9.47
C THR A 48 -0.65 -4.03 8.77
N VAL A 49 -0.64 -4.00 7.44
CA VAL A 49 -0.42 -5.16 6.57
C VAL A 49 0.56 -4.77 5.48
N THR A 50 1.64 -5.56 5.34
CA THR A 50 2.62 -5.40 4.27
C THR A 50 2.39 -6.42 3.18
N TYR A 51 2.39 -5.96 1.94
CA TYR A 51 2.23 -6.80 0.77
C TYR A 51 3.58 -7.26 0.22
N LYS A 52 3.58 -8.47 -0.33
CA LYS A 52 4.70 -9.07 -1.06
C LYS A 52 4.35 -9.16 -2.54
N CYS A 53 5.28 -8.77 -3.41
CA CYS A 53 5.07 -8.94 -4.85
C CYS A 53 5.03 -10.43 -5.21
N ASN A 54 4.16 -10.76 -6.17
CA ASN A 54 4.05 -12.10 -6.74
C ASN A 54 5.35 -12.52 -7.43
N LYS A 55 5.44 -13.82 -7.77
CA LYS A 55 6.53 -14.35 -8.58
C LYS A 55 6.70 -13.50 -9.85
N ASP A 56 7.96 -13.21 -10.18
CA ASP A 56 8.39 -12.38 -11.34
C ASP A 56 8.12 -10.88 -11.25
N PHE A 57 7.56 -10.42 -10.13
CA PHE A 57 7.44 -9.01 -9.79
C PHE A 57 8.34 -8.63 -8.62
N VAL A 58 8.62 -7.34 -8.51
CA VAL A 58 9.50 -6.73 -7.51
C VAL A 58 8.98 -5.35 -7.15
N LYS A 59 9.18 -4.99 -5.88
CA LYS A 59 8.78 -3.68 -5.35
C LYS A 59 9.60 -2.59 -6.03
N VAL A 60 8.92 -1.62 -6.63
CA VAL A 60 9.53 -0.42 -7.20
C VAL A 60 10.14 0.42 -6.05
N PRO A 61 11.42 0.85 -6.16
CA PRO A 61 12.04 1.72 -5.16
C PRO A 61 11.21 2.99 -4.90
N GLY A 62 11.09 3.40 -3.64
CA GLY A 62 10.33 4.59 -3.24
C GLY A 62 8.80 4.43 -3.18
N LYS A 63 8.24 3.31 -3.66
CA LYS A 63 6.80 3.02 -3.49
C LYS A 63 6.51 2.40 -2.12
N ILE A 64 5.28 2.60 -1.64
CA ILE A 64 4.78 2.05 -0.36
C ILE A 64 4.08 0.72 -0.64
N ALA A 65 4.36 -0.29 0.18
CA ALA A 65 3.79 -1.64 0.09
C ALA A 65 3.00 -2.02 1.35
N THR A 66 2.77 -1.07 2.25
CA THR A 66 2.12 -1.27 3.55
C THR A 66 0.88 -0.41 3.62
N ILE A 67 -0.22 -0.98 4.10
CA ILE A 67 -1.44 -0.26 4.43
C ILE A 67 -1.70 -0.30 5.92
N THR A 68 -2.47 0.67 6.40
CA THR A 68 -2.90 0.80 7.80
C THR A 68 -4.42 0.85 7.86
N CYS A 69 -5.01 0.13 8.81
CA CYS A 69 -6.42 0.25 9.14
C CYS A 69 -6.63 1.58 9.86
N ILE A 70 -7.36 2.50 9.23
CA ILE A 70 -7.65 3.84 9.74
C ILE A 70 -9.05 3.89 10.37
N LYS A 71 -9.50 5.09 10.73
CA LYS A 71 -10.85 5.33 11.24
C LYS A 71 -11.91 4.83 10.26
N ASP A 72 -13.10 4.57 10.79
CA ASP A 72 -14.26 4.10 10.02
C ASP A 72 -14.06 2.74 9.34
N ASN A 73 -13.06 1.96 9.79
CA ASN A 73 -12.74 0.60 9.33
C ASN A 73 -12.28 0.54 7.87
N GLU A 74 -11.69 1.63 7.39
CA GLU A 74 -11.14 1.71 6.05
C GLU A 74 -9.64 1.43 6.06
N TRP A 75 -9.15 0.86 4.97
CA TRP A 75 -7.72 0.75 4.73
C TRP A 75 -7.19 2.05 4.13
N SER A 76 -6.00 2.48 4.55
CA SER A 76 -5.27 3.56 3.89
C SER A 76 -5.06 3.24 2.40
N SER A 77 -5.06 4.28 1.55
CA SER A 77 -4.90 4.10 0.12
C SER A 77 -3.56 3.45 -0.26
N ILE A 78 -3.59 2.59 -1.28
CA ILE A 78 -2.41 1.94 -1.85
C ILE A 78 -2.45 2.04 -3.37
N ALA A 79 -1.32 2.41 -3.96
CA ALA A 79 -1.13 2.43 -5.41
C ALA A 79 -0.31 1.20 -5.83
N GLU A 80 -0.37 0.85 -7.12
CA GLU A 80 0.49 -0.19 -7.67
C GLU A 80 1.97 0.11 -7.39
N PHE A 81 2.63 -0.86 -6.75
CA PHE A 81 4.02 -0.75 -6.30
C PHE A 81 4.89 -1.92 -6.79
N CYS A 82 4.31 -2.93 -7.44
CA CYS A 82 5.02 -4.06 -8.01
C CYS A 82 5.16 -3.91 -9.53
N ASN A 83 6.37 -4.12 -10.07
CA ASN A 83 6.63 -4.18 -11.51
C ASN A 83 7.41 -5.45 -11.85
N ARG A 84 7.39 -5.91 -13.10
CA ARG A 84 8.13 -7.12 -13.49
C ARG A 84 9.62 -6.92 -13.27
N LYS A 85 10.31 -7.99 -12.85
CA LYS A 85 11.76 -8.00 -12.57
C LYS A 85 12.61 -7.42 -13.69
N PHE A 86 12.27 -7.72 -14.94
CA PHE A 86 12.98 -7.21 -16.11
C PHE A 86 12.88 -5.68 -16.26
N PHE A 87 11.82 -5.04 -15.77
CA PHE A 87 11.73 -3.57 -15.77
C PHE A 87 12.65 -2.94 -14.72
N LEU A 88 12.80 -3.56 -13.54
CA LEU A 88 13.69 -3.03 -12.48
C LEU A 88 15.17 -3.30 -12.72
N SER A 89 15.56 -4.25 -13.59
CA SER A 89 16.95 -4.37 -14.03
C SER A 89 17.45 -3.13 -14.78
N PHE A 90 16.56 -2.39 -15.46
CA PHE A 90 16.92 -1.11 -16.07
C PHE A 90 17.16 0.00 -15.05
N TYR A 91 16.39 0.04 -13.95
CA TYR A 91 16.59 1.02 -12.87
C TYR A 91 17.90 0.83 -12.09
N LYS A 92 18.43 -0.40 -12.02
CA LYS A 92 19.69 -0.70 -11.32
C LYS A 92 20.95 -0.43 -12.16
N ASN A 93 20.80 -0.15 -13.45
CA ASN A 93 21.91 0.08 -14.37
C ASN A 93 22.25 1.59 -14.45
N TYR A 94 22.40 2.25 -13.30
CA TYR A 94 22.72 3.70 -13.23
C TYR A 94 24.21 3.99 -13.06
N GLU A 95 25.07 2.98 -12.85
CA GLU A 95 26.51 3.21 -12.69
C GLU A 95 27.29 3.29 -14.01
N ASN A 96 26.70 2.94 -15.17
CA ASN A 96 27.41 2.99 -16.47
C ASN A 96 26.56 3.47 -17.68
N GLY A 97 25.51 4.28 -17.45
CA GLY A 97 24.73 4.95 -18.51
C GLY A 97 23.28 4.48 -18.61
N MET A 98 22.34 5.42 -18.72
CA MET A 98 20.90 5.17 -18.62
C MET A 98 20.14 5.75 -19.83
N CYS A 99 19.25 4.95 -20.44
CA CYS A 99 18.12 5.42 -21.24
C CYS A 99 16.81 5.08 -20.50
N LEU A 100 16.00 6.08 -20.18
CA LEU A 100 14.70 5.92 -19.52
C LEU A 100 13.60 5.81 -20.58
N PHE A 101 12.89 4.68 -20.67
CA PHE A 101 11.67 4.60 -21.46
C PHE A 101 10.44 4.71 -20.57
N MET A 102 9.98 5.95 -20.36
CA MET A 102 8.57 6.21 -20.11
C MET A 102 8.25 7.58 -20.74
N ARG A 103 7.56 7.54 -21.89
CA ARG A 103 7.42 8.56 -22.95
C ARG A 103 8.58 8.63 -23.95
N MET A 104 8.23 8.56 -25.23
CA MET A 104 9.08 8.83 -26.39
C MET A 104 9.85 10.15 -26.17
N GLU A 105 11.11 10.17 -26.63
CA GLU A 105 12.12 11.26 -26.55
C GLU A 105 13.18 11.12 -25.43
N CYS A 106 13.99 10.06 -25.51
CA CYS A 106 15.40 10.16 -25.13
C CYS A 106 16.18 10.49 -26.40
N VAL A 107 16.51 11.76 -26.62
CA VAL A 107 17.58 12.14 -27.56
C VAL A 107 18.87 11.60 -26.95
N LEU A 108 19.38 10.49 -27.50
CA LEU A 108 20.66 9.93 -27.12
C LEU A 108 21.73 11.00 -27.30
N SER A 109 22.39 11.42 -26.22
CA SER A 109 23.70 12.06 -26.35
C SER A 109 24.66 11.00 -26.91
N ASN A 110 24.85 11.05 -28.22
CA ASN A 110 25.89 10.37 -29.02
C ASN A 110 25.84 8.85 -29.12
N PHE A 111 24.71 8.29 -29.57
CA PHE A 111 24.74 7.04 -30.32
C PHE A 111 24.15 7.28 -31.70
N THR A 112 25.02 7.40 -32.70
CA THR A 112 24.62 7.28 -34.11
C THR A 112 24.09 5.87 -34.33
N PRO A 113 22.85 5.67 -34.81
CA PRO A 113 22.33 4.33 -35.08
C PRO A 113 23.12 3.70 -36.23
N LEU A 114 23.61 2.47 -36.04
CA LEU A 114 24.36 1.72 -37.06
C LEU A 114 23.47 1.18 -38.21
N TRP A 115 22.35 1.84 -38.49
CA TRP A 115 21.39 1.49 -39.56
C TRP A 115 21.15 2.63 -40.55
N SER A 116 21.90 3.74 -40.41
CA SER A 116 21.94 4.81 -41.41
C SER A 116 23.02 4.63 -42.49
N ASP A 117 23.64 3.44 -42.57
CA ASP A 117 24.60 3.08 -43.62
C ASP A 117 24.02 2.08 -44.64
N VAL A 118 22.82 2.38 -45.17
CA VAL A 118 22.33 1.92 -46.48
C VAL A 118 21.60 3.07 -47.17
#